data_AF-A0A7S2KF65-F1
#
_entry.id   AF-A0A7S2KF65-F1
#
_cell.length_a   1.000
_cell.length_b   1.000
_cell.length_c   1.000
_cell.angle_alpha   90.00
_cell.angle_beta   90.00
_cell.angle_gamma   90.00
#
_symmetry.space_group_name_H-M   'P 1'
#
loop_
_entity.id
_entity.type
_entity.pdbx_description
1 polymer ?
#
loop_
_entity_poly.entity_id
_entity_poly.type
_entity_poly.pdbx_seq_one_letter_code
_entity_poly.pdbx_strand_id
1 'polypeptide(L)'
;CFLTLPLDHQKSVMKSCCGKLICHGCSYANKLREREAGLQSTCPFCRSPLPNTQEEAEIINIERAKVNDPVAIYEIGMKHCQKGDYESGFEYFTKAAELVDVGALYNLSCMYR
;
A
#
# COMPACT_ATOMS: atom_id res chain seq x y z
N CYS A 1 0.10 19.97 16.22
CA CYS A 1 0.95 18.79 16.49
C CYS A 1 0.54 17.70 15.50
N PHE A 2 1.29 17.52 14.40
CA PHE A 2 0.99 16.55 13.32
C PHE A 2 2.00 15.40 13.32
N LEU A 3 2.43 14.96 14.50
CA LEU A 3 3.14 13.69 14.58
C LEU A 3 2.11 12.61 14.26
N THR A 4 2.18 12.06 13.05
CA THR A 4 1.50 10.83 12.71
C THR A 4 1.98 9.79 13.71
N LEU A 5 1.16 9.50 14.72
CA LEU A 5 1.30 8.26 15.47
C LEU A 5 1.42 7.14 14.42
N PRO A 6 2.29 6.13 14.65
CA PRO A 6 2.39 4.99 13.76
C PRO A 6 0.98 4.50 13.45
N LEU A 7 0.60 4.57 12.18
CA LEU A 7 -0.73 4.15 11.79
C LEU A 7 -0.78 2.64 11.98
N ASP A 8 -1.71 2.20 12.81
CA ASP A 8 -2.06 0.80 12.93
C ASP A 8 -2.40 0.28 11.52
N HIS A 9 -1.63 -0.70 11.04
CA HIS A 9 -1.80 -1.28 9.70
C HIS A 9 -3.21 -1.86 9.50
N GLN A 10 -3.86 -2.32 10.58
CA GLN A 10 -5.23 -2.83 10.52
C GLN A 10 -6.29 -1.72 10.46
N LYS A 11 -5.91 -0.48 10.78
CA LYS A 11 -6.81 0.69 10.77
C LYS A 11 -6.43 1.71 9.71
N SER A 12 -5.64 1.31 8.73
CA SER A 12 -5.17 2.15 7.64
C SER A 12 -5.32 1.46 6.30
N VAL A 13 -5.30 2.28 5.26
CA VAL A 13 -5.34 1.84 3.87
C VAL A 13 -4.23 2.54 3.12
N MET A 14 -3.53 1.79 2.27
CA MET A 14 -2.51 2.33 1.41
C MET A 14 -3.09 2.81 0.07
N LYS A 15 -2.56 3.90 -0.47
CA LYS A 15 -2.95 4.40 -1.79
C LYS A 15 -2.04 3.81 -2.86
N SER A 16 -2.62 2.99 -3.74
CA SER A 16 -1.91 2.31 -4.84
C SER A 16 -1.12 3.26 -5.75
N CYS A 17 -1.55 4.50 -5.91
CA CYS A 17 -0.86 5.49 -6.75
C CYS A 17 0.48 6.01 -6.19
N CYS A 18 0.68 6.00 -4.87
CA CYS A 18 1.87 6.64 -4.27
C CYS A 18 2.41 5.92 -3.02
N GLY A 19 1.84 4.78 -2.65
CA GLY A 19 2.29 3.97 -1.50
C GLY A 19 2.04 4.59 -0.13
N LYS A 20 1.39 5.75 -0.05
CA LYS A 20 1.16 6.41 1.24
C LYS A 20 -0.02 5.80 1.99
N LEU A 21 0.17 5.61 3.29
CA LEU A 21 -0.85 5.15 4.23
C LEU A 21 -1.72 6.31 4.72
N ILE A 22 -3.03 6.07 4.82
CA ILE A 22 -4.00 6.95 5.45
C ILE A 22 -4.89 6.11 6.37
N CYS A 23 -5.26 6.62 7.55
CA CYS A 23 -6.18 5.90 8.41
C CYS A 23 -7.59 5.80 7.77
N HIS A 24 -8.36 4.79 8.13
CA HIS A 24 -9.72 4.62 7.57
C HIS A 24 -10.61 5.84 7.82
N GLY A 25 -10.50 6.48 8.99
CA GLY A 25 -11.25 7.69 9.33
C GLY A 25 -10.97 8.85 8.37
N CYS A 26 -9.69 9.19 8.16
CA CYS A 26 -9.31 10.26 7.22
C CYS A 26 -9.64 9.88 5.76
N SER A 27 -9.48 8.60 5.38
CA SER A 27 -9.88 8.17 4.04
C SER A 27 -11.39 8.27 3.82
N TYR A 28 -12.19 7.97 4.84
CA TYR A 28 -13.65 8.11 4.78
C TYR A 28 -14.06 9.58 4.71
N ALA A 29 -13.50 10.43 5.58
CA ALA A 29 -13.77 11.87 5.58
C ALA A 29 -13.42 12.53 4.24
N ASN A 30 -12.30 12.16 3.61
CA ASN A 30 -11.95 12.67 2.27
C ASN A 30 -12.98 12.27 1.21
N LYS A 31 -13.40 11.00 1.20
CA LYS A 31 -14.43 10.50 0.27
C LYS A 31 -15.77 11.22 0.46
N LEU A 32 -16.16 11.48 1.71
CA LEU A 32 -17.40 12.18 2.02
C LEU A 32 -17.37 13.61 1.48
N ARG A 33 -16.29 14.36 1.77
CA ARG A 33 -16.09 15.72 1.23
C ARG A 33 -16.13 15.76 -0.29
N GLU A 34 -15.44 14.81 -0.95
CA GLU A 34 -15.44 14.71 -2.42
C GLU A 34 -16.85 14.50 -2.97
N ARG A 35 -17.63 13.61 -2.35
CA ARG A 35 -19.02 13.35 -2.74
C ARG A 35 -19.91 14.59 -2.56
N GLU A 36 -19.85 15.24 -1.40
CA GLU A 36 -20.66 16.42 -1.09
C GLU A 36 -20.37 17.59 -2.03
N ALA A 37 -19.11 17.75 -2.43
CA ALA A 37 -18.68 18.79 -3.36
C ALA A 37 -18.81 18.38 -4.85
N GLY A 38 -19.28 17.16 -5.16
CA GLY A 38 -19.37 16.66 -6.53
C GLY A 38 -18.00 16.53 -7.23
N LEU A 39 -16.93 16.30 -6.47
CA LEU A 39 -15.56 16.21 -6.97
C LEU A 39 -15.21 14.78 -7.38
N GLN A 40 -14.32 14.65 -8.36
CA GLN A 40 -13.69 13.38 -8.71
C GLN A 40 -12.91 12.84 -7.51
N SER A 41 -13.03 11.54 -7.24
CA SER A 41 -12.28 10.93 -6.15
C SER A 41 -10.81 10.79 -6.51
N THR A 42 -9.97 11.41 -5.69
CA THR A 42 -8.52 11.47 -5.92
C THR A 42 -7.75 11.08 -4.68
N CYS A 43 -6.50 10.71 -4.87
CA CYS A 43 -5.60 10.47 -3.75
C CYS A 43 -5.37 11.77 -2.96
N PRO A 44 -5.59 11.78 -1.63
CA PRO A 44 -5.39 12.99 -0.83
C PRO A 44 -3.93 13.46 -0.77
N PHE A 45 -2.98 12.61 -1.18
CA PHE A 45 -1.56 12.92 -1.14
C PHE A 45 -0.99 13.42 -2.47
N CYS A 46 -1.31 12.75 -3.59
CA CYS A 46 -0.74 13.06 -4.90
C CYS A 46 -1.77 13.52 -5.92
N ARG A 47 -3.06 13.58 -5.55
CA ARG A 47 -4.19 14.00 -6.40
C ARG A 47 -4.42 13.17 -7.66
N SER A 48 -3.70 12.06 -7.84
CA SER A 48 -3.99 11.11 -8.92
C SER A 48 -5.39 10.53 -8.73
N PRO A 49 -6.13 10.28 -9.84
CA PRO A 49 -7.39 9.55 -9.78
C PRO A 49 -7.24 8.24 -9.02
N LEU A 50 -8.23 7.90 -8.19
CA LEU A 50 -8.26 6.57 -7.58
C LEU A 50 -8.66 5.54 -8.64
N PRO A 51 -8.09 4.32 -8.59
CA PRO A 51 -8.58 3.22 -9.42
C PRO A 51 -10.04 2.93 -9.08
N ASN A 52 -10.83 2.62 -10.10
CA ASN A 52 -12.24 2.28 -9.98
C ASN A 52 -12.44 0.82 -9.56
N THR A 53 -11.49 -0.05 -9.90
CA THR A 53 -11.53 -1.48 -9.59
C THR A 53 -10.27 -1.95 -8.89
N GLN A 54 -10.35 -3.15 -8.30
CA GLN A 54 -9.21 -3.79 -7.67
C GLN A 54 -8.14 -4.19 -8.69
N GLU A 55 -8.56 -4.60 -9.89
CA GLU A 55 -7.68 -4.96 -11.00
C GLU A 55 -6.89 -3.75 -11.49
N GLU A 56 -7.52 -2.59 -11.61
CA GLU A 56 -6.81 -1.33 -11.93
C GLU A 56 -5.77 -0.99 -10.86
N ALA A 57 -6.11 -1.16 -9.57
CA ALA A 57 -5.17 -0.96 -8.48
C ALA A 57 -3.99 -1.93 -8.53
N GLU A 58 -4.24 -3.17 -8.95
CA GLU A 58 -3.23 -4.21 -9.15
C GLU A 58 -2.27 -3.90 -10.29
N ILE A 59 -2.80 -3.46 -11.42
CA ILE A 59 -1.97 -3.02 -12.56
C ILE A 59 -1.06 -1.87 -12.12
N ILE A 60 -1.58 -0.87 -11.41
CA ILE A 60 -0.77 0.25 -10.89
C ILE A 60 0.35 -0.26 -9.97
N ASN A 61 0.05 -1.19 -9.06
CA ASN A 61 1.07 -1.77 -8.18
C ASN A 61 2.12 -2.56 -8.97
N ILE A 62 1.74 -3.33 -9.99
CA ILE A 62 2.68 -4.04 -10.85
C ILE A 62 3.60 -3.07 -11.60
N GLU A 63 3.06 -1.99 -12.17
CA GLU A 63 3.88 -0.98 -12.86
C GLU A 63 4.86 -0.27 -11.90
N ARG A 64 4.43 0.02 -10.67
CA ARG A 64 5.32 0.56 -9.63
C ARG A 64 6.42 -0.44 -9.24
N ALA A 65 6.09 -1.71 -9.11
CA ALA A 65 7.07 -2.75 -8.78
C ALA A 65 8.12 -2.91 -9.90
N LYS A 66 7.73 -2.79 -11.18
CA LYS A 66 8.67 -2.84 -12.32
C LYS A 66 9.74 -1.74 -12.28
N VAL A 67 9.44 -0.61 -11.66
CA VAL A 67 10.40 0.50 -11.47
C VAL A 67 11.04 0.49 -10.07
N ASN A 68 11.06 -0.67 -9.41
CA ASN A 68 11.66 -0.89 -8.11
C ASN A 68 11.09 -0.02 -6.99
N ASP A 69 9.77 0.22 -6.99
CA ASP A 69 9.11 0.84 -5.86
C ASP A 69 9.02 -0.18 -4.68
N PRO A 70 9.75 0.04 -3.57
CA PRO A 70 9.84 -0.91 -2.47
C PRO A 70 8.47 -1.26 -1.88
N VAL A 71 7.59 -0.26 -1.77
CA VAL A 71 6.26 -0.41 -1.17
C VAL A 71 5.38 -1.26 -2.08
N ALA A 72 5.47 -1.09 -3.39
CA ALA A 72 4.71 -1.90 -4.33
C ALA A 72 5.20 -3.36 -4.36
N ILE A 73 6.51 -3.58 -4.30
CA ILE A 73 7.11 -4.93 -4.22
C ILE A 73 6.65 -5.62 -2.93
N TYR A 74 6.70 -4.91 -1.80
CA TYR A 74 6.20 -5.40 -0.51
C TYR A 74 4.74 -5.84 -0.58
N GLU A 75 3.84 -5.03 -1.16
CA GLU A 75 2.43 -5.39 -1.30
C GLU A 75 2.20 -6.63 -2.16
N ILE A 76 2.98 -6.82 -3.22
CA ILE A 76 2.91 -8.04 -4.04
C ILE A 76 3.28 -9.25 -3.19
N GLY A 77 4.35 -9.16 -2.39
CA GLY A 77 4.74 -10.20 -1.43
C GLY A 77 3.64 -10.51 -0.42
N MET A 78 3.02 -9.48 0.16
CA MET A 78 1.87 -9.63 1.07
C MET A 78 0.72 -10.42 0.42
N LYS A 79 0.40 -10.13 -0.85
CA LYS A 79 -0.66 -10.86 -1.58
C LYS A 79 -0.32 -12.33 -1.81
N HIS A 80 0.94 -12.66 -2.09
CA HIS A 80 1.37 -14.06 -2.19
C HIS A 80 1.21 -14.78 -0.85
N CYS A 81 1.68 -14.18 0.25
CA CYS A 81 1.49 -14.74 1.59
C CYS A 81 0.00 -14.93 1.96
N GLN A 82 -0.87 -13.98 1.63
CA GLN A 82 -2.32 -14.11 1.87
C GLN A 82 -2.96 -15.27 1.10
N LYS A 83 -2.39 -15.64 -0.05
CA LYS A 83 -2.81 -16.79 -0.86
C LYS A 83 -2.17 -18.11 -0.40
N GLY A 84 -1.33 -18.07 0.64
CA GLY A 84 -0.57 -19.23 1.15
C GLY A 84 0.71 -19.53 0.35
N ASP A 85 1.07 -18.70 -0.62
CA ASP A 85 2.30 -18.82 -1.41
C ASP A 85 3.44 -18.08 -0.70
N TYR A 86 3.93 -18.69 0.38
CA TYR A 86 4.96 -18.08 1.24
C TYR A 86 6.34 -18.02 0.57
N GLU A 87 6.64 -18.92 -0.37
CA GLU A 87 7.91 -18.92 -1.10
C GLU A 87 8.02 -17.67 -1.97
N SER A 88 7.03 -17.41 -2.81
CA SER A 88 6.98 -16.17 -3.60
C SER A 88 6.94 -14.94 -2.68
N GLY A 89 6.14 -14.99 -1.60
CA GLY A 89 6.08 -13.91 -0.61
C GLY A 89 7.45 -13.55 -0.03
N PHE A 90 8.24 -14.55 0.34
CA PHE A 90 9.60 -14.39 0.86
C PHE A 90 10.54 -13.74 -0.17
N GLU A 91 10.49 -14.16 -1.44
CA GLU A 91 11.30 -13.56 -2.50
C GLU A 91 10.99 -12.07 -2.70
N TYR A 92 9.70 -11.71 -2.72
CA TYR A 92 9.29 -10.32 -2.85
C TYR A 92 9.69 -9.48 -1.64
N PHE A 93 9.54 -10.01 -0.42
CA PHE A 93 10.01 -9.31 0.77
C PHE A 93 11.53 -9.13 0.77
N THR A 94 12.29 -10.12 0.29
CA THR A 94 13.75 -9.98 0.15
C THR A 94 14.10 -8.82 -0.79
N LYS A 95 13.48 -8.76 -1.98
CA LYS A 95 13.68 -7.66 -2.95
C LYS A 95 13.29 -6.29 -2.37
N ALA A 96 12.18 -6.21 -1.64
CA ALA A 96 11.76 -4.96 -1.00
C ALA A 96 12.68 -4.55 0.15
N ALA A 97 13.19 -5.52 0.92
CA ALA A 97 14.13 -5.28 2.02
C ALA A 97 15.51 -4.81 1.53
N GLU A 98 15.97 -5.28 0.37
CA GLU A 98 17.18 -4.75 -0.30
C GLU A 98 17.04 -3.26 -0.65
N LEU A 99 15.81 -2.78 -0.82
CA LEU A 99 15.46 -1.38 -1.04
C LEU A 99 15.07 -0.65 0.27
N VAL A 100 15.38 -1.26 1.42
CA VAL A 100 15.17 -0.73 2.78
C VAL A 100 13.69 -0.51 3.11
N ASP A 101 12.79 -1.35 2.57
CA ASP A 101 11.40 -1.37 3.01
C ASP A 101 11.28 -1.95 4.43
N VAL A 102 10.82 -1.13 5.36
CA VAL A 102 10.71 -1.51 6.79
C VAL A 102 9.64 -2.59 7.00
N GLY A 103 8.56 -2.57 6.23
CA GLY A 103 7.50 -3.57 6.30
C GLY A 103 8.01 -4.95 5.86
N ALA A 104 8.79 -4.99 4.78
CA ALA A 104 9.43 -6.19 4.28
C ALA A 104 10.45 -6.76 5.26
N LEU A 105 11.31 -5.92 5.84
CA LEU A 105 12.28 -6.34 6.87
C LEU A 105 11.59 -6.99 8.09
N TYR A 106 10.50 -6.38 8.57
CA TYR A 106 9.70 -6.94 9.66
C TYR A 106 9.10 -8.30 9.29
N ASN A 107 8.48 -8.42 8.11
CA ASN A 107 7.86 -9.69 7.70
C ASN A 107 8.88 -10.80 7.46
N LEU A 108 10.05 -10.50 6.87
CA LEU A 108 11.14 -11.47 6.76
C LEU A 108 11.56 -12.00 8.13
N SER A 109 11.72 -11.11 9.12
CA SER A 109 12.07 -11.54 10.48
C SER A 109 11.04 -12.49 11.09
N CYS A 110 9.75 -12.32 10.75
CA CYS A 110 8.69 -13.23 11.18
C CYS A 110 8.72 -14.57 10.44
N MET A 111 9.17 -14.61 9.19
CA MET A 111 9.25 -15.85 8.39
C MET A 111 10.45 -16.74 8.76
N TYR A 112 11.51 -16.15 9.32
CA TYR A 112 12.68 -16.91 9.80
C TYR A 112 12.49 -17.56 11.18
N ARG A 113 11.38 -17.28 11.86
CA ARG A 113 11.09 -17.76 13.21
C ARG A 113 10.33 -19.09 13.20
#